data_AF-A0A972WZQ4-F1
#
_entry.id   AF-A0A972WZQ4-F1
#
_cell.length_a   1.000
_cell.length_b   1.000
_cell.length_c   1.000
_cell.angle_alpha   90.00
_cell.angle_beta   90.00
_cell.angle_gamma   90.00
#
_symmetry.space_group_name_H-M   'P 1'
#
loop_
_entity.id
_entity.type
_entity.pdbx_description
1 polymer ?
#
loop_
_entity_poly.entity_id
_entity_poly.type
_entity_poly.pdbx_seq_one_letter_code
_entity_poly.pdbx_strand_id
1 'polypeptide(L)'
;HGANRTGRVFTGDRSGDWLYRAMHKAGLASQPESVSLDDGLTLQNAWVTSAVRCAPPANKPTPGERKKCSSFLTRELEMLTNAKVIICLGSFSFQAVCDELKIRPRPKFGHGVVVNHDKYKIVCSYHPSQQNTFTGKLTEKMFNNIFKTALKLAR
;
A
#
# COMPACT_ATOMS: atom_id res chain seq x y z
N HIS A 1 -9.37 -12.52 9.80
CA HIS A 1 -8.44 -11.62 10.51
C HIS A 1 -8.16 -10.40 9.63
N GLY A 2 -7.61 -9.31 10.20
CA GLY A 2 -7.35 -8.08 9.44
C GLY A 2 -8.63 -7.36 8.99
N ALA A 3 -8.55 -6.69 7.85
CA ALA A 3 -9.61 -5.85 7.28
C ALA A 3 -10.97 -6.54 7.12
N ASN A 4 -11.00 -7.85 6.84
CA ASN A 4 -12.27 -8.59 6.69
C ASN A 4 -13.03 -8.72 8.02
N ARG A 5 -12.35 -8.59 9.16
CA ARG A 5 -12.99 -8.57 10.49
C ARG A 5 -13.26 -7.15 10.95
N THR A 6 -12.34 -6.22 10.67
CA THR A 6 -12.36 -4.88 11.23
C THR A 6 -13.02 -3.85 10.33
N GLY A 7 -13.20 -4.14 9.04
CA GLY A 7 -13.78 -3.23 8.04
C GLY A 7 -12.86 -2.12 7.54
N ARG A 8 -11.61 -2.04 8.02
CA ARG A 8 -10.59 -1.08 7.59
C ARG A 8 -9.34 -1.80 7.07
N VAL A 9 -8.83 -1.40 5.90
CA VAL A 9 -7.65 -2.02 5.26
C VAL A 9 -6.47 -1.99 6.24
N PHE A 10 -5.72 -3.09 6.36
CA PHE A 10 -4.57 -3.22 7.28
C PHE A 10 -4.90 -2.96 8.76
N THR A 11 -6.12 -3.22 9.22
CA THR A 11 -6.50 -3.01 10.64
C THR A 11 -6.72 -4.33 11.35
N GLY A 12 -6.07 -4.51 12.50
CA GLY A 12 -6.16 -5.75 13.29
C GLY A 12 -5.26 -6.90 12.79
N ASP A 13 -4.16 -6.57 12.09
CA ASP A 13 -3.08 -7.47 11.72
C ASP A 13 -1.69 -6.81 11.85
N ARG A 14 -0.63 -7.62 11.88
CA ARG A 14 0.75 -7.15 12.10
C ARG A 14 1.30 -6.28 10.95
N SER A 15 0.82 -6.46 9.73
CA SER A 15 1.25 -5.62 8.61
C SER A 15 0.68 -4.21 8.77
N GLY A 16 -0.53 -4.11 9.33
CA GLY A 16 -1.13 -2.88 9.82
C GLY A 16 -0.29 -2.10 10.81
N ASP A 17 0.18 -2.78 11.87
CA ASP A 17 1.01 -2.16 12.91
C ASP A 17 2.22 -1.43 12.31
N TRP A 18 2.85 -2.02 11.28
CA TRP A 18 3.97 -1.41 10.56
C TRP A 18 3.54 -0.25 9.68
N LEU A 19 2.46 -0.42 8.91
CA LEU A 19 1.94 0.58 8.00
C LEU A 19 1.56 1.87 8.75
N TYR A 20 0.65 1.77 9.72
CA TYR A 20 0.10 2.94 10.39
C TYR A 20 1.14 3.64 11.27
N ARG A 21 2.05 2.90 11.92
CA ARG A 21 3.19 3.50 12.62
C ARG A 21 4.09 4.31 11.69
N ALA A 22 4.40 3.80 10.50
CA ALA A 22 5.22 4.52 9.53
C ALA A 22 4.50 5.75 8.96
N MET A 23 3.19 5.64 8.70
CA MET A 23 2.35 6.76 8.28
C MET A 23 2.28 7.85 9.34
N HIS A 24 2.10 7.49 10.62
CA HIS A 24 2.10 8.44 11.74
C HIS A 24 3.45 9.16 11.86
N LYS A 25 4.57 8.42 11.80
CA LYS A 25 5.93 9.01 11.78
C LYS A 25 6.15 9.95 10.58
N ALA A 26 5.44 9.73 9.48
CA ALA A 26 5.48 10.57 8.29
C ALA A 26 4.46 11.75 8.33
N GLY A 27 3.66 11.87 9.38
CA GLY A 27 2.62 12.91 9.51
C GLY A 27 1.39 12.67 8.62
N LEU A 28 1.17 11.44 8.14
CA LEU A 28 0.06 11.05 7.27
C LEU A 28 -1.12 10.42 8.02
N ALA A 29 -0.92 10.03 9.27
CA ALA A 29 -1.92 9.44 10.16
C ALA A 29 -1.92 10.17 11.50
N SER A 30 -3.09 10.29 12.14
CA SER A 30 -3.25 10.98 13.44
C SER A 30 -2.68 10.21 14.63
N GLN A 31 -2.55 8.89 14.51
CA GLN A 31 -2.04 8.01 15.55
C GLN A 31 -1.32 6.79 14.93
N PRO A 32 -0.41 6.14 15.66
CA PRO A 32 0.35 5.00 15.14
C PRO A 32 -0.45 3.68 15.08
N GLU A 33 -1.52 3.55 15.86
CA GLU A 33 -2.34 2.34 15.94
C GLU A 33 -3.61 2.39 15.07
N SER A 34 -3.93 1.26 14.45
CA SER A 34 -5.25 1.01 13.85
C SER A 34 -5.82 -0.27 14.44
N VAL A 35 -6.79 -0.12 15.35
CA VAL A 35 -7.36 -1.18 16.17
C VAL A 35 -8.73 -1.61 15.66
N SER A 36 -9.62 -0.65 15.36
CA SER A 36 -11.01 -0.88 14.93
C SER A 36 -11.49 0.26 14.03
N LEU A 37 -12.70 0.16 13.46
CA LEU A 37 -13.28 1.25 12.67
C LEU A 37 -13.53 2.54 13.46
N ASP A 38 -13.75 2.43 14.78
CA ASP A 38 -14.19 3.51 15.65
C ASP A 38 -13.06 4.08 16.55
N ASP A 39 -11.82 3.68 16.29
CA ASP A 39 -10.64 4.08 17.09
C ASP A 39 -10.15 5.53 16.87
N GLY A 40 -10.90 6.33 16.13
CA GLY A 40 -10.58 7.74 15.85
C GLY A 40 -9.41 7.98 14.90
N LEU A 41 -8.81 6.94 14.31
CA LEU A 41 -7.73 7.11 13.34
C LEU A 41 -8.20 7.89 12.11
N THR A 42 -7.50 8.98 11.81
CA THR A 42 -7.71 9.76 10.59
C THR A 42 -6.43 9.81 9.77
N LEU A 43 -6.59 9.90 8.45
CA LEU A 43 -5.50 10.08 7.50
C LEU A 43 -5.55 11.47 6.89
N GLN A 44 -4.39 12.10 6.74
CA GLN A 44 -4.26 13.40 6.08
C GLN A 44 -3.34 13.26 4.88
N ASN A 45 -3.81 13.72 3.71
CA ASN A 45 -3.08 13.63 2.43
C ASN A 45 -2.63 12.19 2.08
N ALA A 46 -3.37 11.19 2.55
CA ALA A 46 -3.09 9.78 2.33
C ALA A 46 -4.37 8.96 2.18
N TRP A 47 -4.26 7.86 1.45
CA TRP A 47 -5.31 6.87 1.27
C TRP A 47 -4.69 5.48 1.26
N VAL A 48 -5.36 4.51 1.89
CA VAL A 48 -4.89 3.12 1.99
C VAL A 48 -5.92 2.20 1.34
N THR A 49 -5.47 1.40 0.38
CA THR A 49 -6.32 0.45 -0.36
C THR A 49 -5.63 -0.89 -0.62
N SER A 50 -6.36 -1.83 -1.22
CA SER A 50 -5.89 -3.15 -1.64
C SER A 50 -6.32 -3.46 -3.07
N ALA A 51 -5.44 -4.13 -3.82
CA ALA A 51 -5.72 -4.59 -5.19
C ALA A 51 -6.80 -5.68 -5.27
N VAL A 52 -7.07 -6.38 -4.16
CA VAL A 52 -8.19 -7.32 -4.02
C VAL A 52 -8.92 -6.99 -2.72
N ARG A 53 -10.26 -6.88 -2.79
CA ARG A 53 -11.07 -6.39 -1.66
C ARG A 53 -11.66 -7.48 -0.77
N CYS A 54 -11.72 -8.72 -1.25
CA CYS A 54 -12.12 -9.87 -0.46
C CYS A 54 -10.87 -10.60 0.06
N ALA A 55 -10.91 -11.10 1.30
CA ALA A 55 -9.80 -11.88 1.86
C ALA A 55 -9.62 -13.19 1.08
N PRO A 56 -8.48 -13.39 0.38
CA PRO A 56 -8.24 -14.61 -0.38
C PRO A 56 -7.71 -15.72 0.54
N PRO A 57 -7.92 -17.00 0.18
CA PRO A 57 -7.29 -18.12 0.88
C PRO A 57 -5.78 -17.95 1.03
N ALA A 58 -5.25 -18.26 2.21
CA ALA A 58 -3.82 -18.15 2.55
C ALA A 58 -3.19 -16.76 2.30
N ASN A 59 -3.98 -15.70 2.18
CA ASN A 59 -3.54 -14.35 1.81
C ASN A 59 -2.79 -14.30 0.46
N LYS A 60 -3.12 -15.20 -0.47
CA LYS A 60 -2.48 -15.31 -1.79
C LYS A 60 -3.53 -15.16 -2.91
N PRO A 61 -3.89 -13.92 -3.27
CA PRO A 61 -4.81 -13.69 -4.38
C PRO A 61 -4.18 -14.15 -5.70
N THR A 62 -5.01 -14.76 -6.54
CA THR A 62 -4.67 -15.19 -7.89
C THR A 62 -4.69 -14.01 -8.87
N PRO A 63 -4.02 -14.13 -10.03
CA PRO A 63 -4.15 -13.14 -11.11
C PRO A 63 -5.60 -12.95 -11.58
N GLY A 64 -6.41 -14.02 -11.57
CA GLY A 64 -7.83 -13.97 -11.91
C GLY A 64 -8.65 -13.14 -10.92
N GLU A 65 -8.41 -13.28 -9.62
CA GLU A 65 -9.05 -12.46 -8.59
C GLU A 65 -8.63 -10.99 -8.69
N ARG A 66 -7.34 -10.72 -8.96
CA ARG A 66 -6.85 -9.35 -9.23
C ARG A 66 -7.59 -8.72 -10.41
N LYS A 67 -7.72 -9.45 -11.51
CA LYS A 67 -8.43 -8.98 -12.71
C LYS A 67 -9.91 -8.74 -12.41
N LYS A 68 -10.58 -9.63 -11.68
CA LYS A 68 -11.98 -9.45 -11.28
C LYS A 68 -12.17 -8.23 -10.37
N CYS A 69 -11.20 -7.93 -9.51
CA CYS A 69 -11.23 -6.77 -8.64
C CYS A 69 -10.71 -5.48 -9.29
N SER A 70 -10.23 -5.46 -10.54
CA SER A 70 -9.52 -4.28 -11.05
C SER A 70 -10.41 -3.04 -11.17
N SER A 71 -11.68 -3.20 -11.58
CA SER A 71 -12.64 -2.09 -11.72
C SER A 71 -12.88 -1.30 -10.43
N PHE A 72 -12.63 -1.92 -9.28
CA PHE A 72 -12.70 -1.29 -7.98
C PHE A 72 -11.50 -0.37 -7.74
N LEU A 73 -10.30 -0.79 -8.14
CA LEU A 73 -9.08 0.01 -8.07
C LEU A 73 -9.12 1.16 -9.09
N THR A 74 -9.59 0.91 -10.31
CA THR A 74 -9.80 1.95 -11.34
C THR A 74 -10.61 3.11 -10.81
N ARG A 75 -11.83 2.84 -10.33
CA ARG A 75 -12.75 3.86 -9.79
C ARG A 75 -12.14 4.61 -8.60
N GLU A 76 -11.40 3.92 -7.75
CA GLU A 76 -10.76 4.54 -6.60
C GLU A 76 -9.63 5.50 -7.02
N LEU A 77 -8.78 5.11 -7.96
CA LEU A 77 -7.74 5.99 -8.50
C LEU A 77 -8.32 7.19 -9.28
N GLU A 78 -9.47 7.02 -9.93
CA GLU A 78 -10.20 8.11 -10.58
C GLU A 78 -10.73 9.13 -9.56
N MET A 79 -11.21 8.67 -8.40
CA MET A 79 -11.68 9.53 -7.30
C MET A 79 -10.54 10.25 -6.56
N LEU A 80 -9.33 9.68 -6.55
CA LEU A 80 -8.15 10.27 -5.93
C LEU A 80 -7.48 11.31 -6.87
N THR A 81 -8.21 12.38 -7.18
CA THR A 81 -7.81 13.40 -8.17
C THR A 81 -6.50 14.11 -7.82
N ASN A 82 -6.22 14.30 -6.53
CA ASN A 82 -5.01 14.96 -6.02
C ASN A 82 -3.85 14.00 -5.72
N ALA A 83 -4.00 12.70 -5.99
CA ALA A 83 -2.92 11.75 -5.73
C ALA A 83 -1.76 11.95 -6.72
N LYS A 84 -0.56 12.19 -6.17
CA LYS A 84 0.69 12.34 -6.93
C LYS A 84 1.62 11.12 -6.81
N VAL A 85 1.53 10.37 -5.71
CA VAL A 85 2.45 9.27 -5.39
C VAL A 85 1.66 8.03 -4.98
N ILE A 86 2.05 6.88 -5.52
CA ILE A 86 1.49 5.57 -5.18
C ILE A 86 2.59 4.71 -4.56
N ILE A 87 2.40 4.26 -3.32
CA ILE A 87 3.31 3.33 -2.66
C ILE A 87 2.80 1.90 -2.86
N CYS A 88 3.56 1.08 -3.58
CA CYS A 88 3.26 -0.34 -3.79
C CYS A 88 3.92 -1.20 -2.72
N LEU A 89 3.11 -1.80 -1.83
CA LEU A 89 3.55 -2.78 -0.84
C LEU A 89 3.59 -4.18 -1.45
N GLY A 90 4.78 -4.64 -1.82
CA GLY A 90 5.02 -5.94 -2.44
C GLY A 90 4.87 -5.94 -3.97
N SER A 91 5.38 -6.99 -4.62
CA SER A 91 5.34 -7.13 -6.07
C SER A 91 3.91 -7.27 -6.62
N PHE A 92 2.99 -7.83 -5.82
CA PHE A 92 1.61 -8.01 -6.23
C PHE A 92 0.88 -6.67 -6.43
N SER A 93 1.00 -5.74 -5.47
CA SER A 93 0.40 -4.40 -5.60
C SER A 93 1.06 -3.61 -6.74
N PHE A 94 2.38 -3.74 -6.90
CA PHE A 94 3.10 -3.13 -8.02
C PHE A 94 2.59 -3.63 -9.38
N GLN A 95 2.37 -4.95 -9.52
CA GLN A 95 1.78 -5.50 -10.74
C GLN A 95 0.36 -4.96 -10.99
N ALA A 96 -0.46 -4.84 -9.94
CA ALA A 96 -1.81 -4.28 -10.04
C ALA A 96 -1.76 -2.83 -10.57
N VAL A 97 -0.89 -2.00 -9.99
CA VAL A 97 -0.71 -0.60 -10.40
C VAL A 97 -0.18 -0.50 -11.83
N CYS A 98 0.79 -1.34 -12.23
CA CYS A 98 1.26 -1.35 -13.62
C CYS A 98 0.22 -1.85 -14.63
N ASP A 99 -0.68 -2.75 -14.22
CA ASP A 99 -1.79 -3.21 -15.08
C ASP A 99 -2.83 -2.10 -15.24
N GLU A 100 -3.19 -1.44 -14.13
CA GLU A 100 -4.15 -0.34 -14.10
C GLU A 100 -3.66 0.87 -14.91
N LEU A 101 -2.42 1.29 -14.69
CA LEU A 101 -1.80 2.43 -15.38
C LEU A 101 -1.20 2.06 -16.74
N LYS A 102 -1.43 0.84 -17.23
CA LYS A 102 -0.94 0.36 -18.54
C LYS A 102 0.57 0.55 -18.77
N ILE A 103 1.37 0.46 -17.72
CA ILE A 103 2.84 0.67 -17.79
C ILE A 103 3.48 -0.52 -18.49
N ARG A 104 4.10 -0.29 -19.67
CA ARG A 104 4.75 -1.31 -20.50
C ARG A 104 6.07 -0.77 -21.12
N PRO A 105 7.15 -1.57 -21.20
CA PRO A 105 7.32 -2.85 -20.51
C PRO A 105 7.28 -2.67 -18.98
N ARG A 106 6.79 -3.68 -18.25
CA ARG A 106 6.69 -3.58 -16.79
C ARG A 106 8.10 -3.54 -16.17
N PRO A 107 8.46 -2.51 -15.39
CA PRO A 107 9.77 -2.46 -14.74
C PRO A 107 9.97 -3.60 -13.75
N LYS A 108 11.23 -3.90 -13.41
CA LYS A 108 11.56 -4.90 -12.38
C LYS A 108 11.19 -4.34 -11.00
N PHE A 109 10.41 -5.11 -10.23
CA PHE A 109 10.10 -4.76 -8.85
C PHE A 109 11.34 -4.87 -7.95
N GLY A 110 11.51 -3.90 -7.06
CA GLY A 110 12.52 -3.92 -5.98
C GLY A 110 12.18 -2.90 -4.90
N HIS A 111 12.58 -3.15 -3.65
CA HIS A 111 12.38 -2.17 -2.59
C HIS A 111 13.18 -0.88 -2.88
N GLY A 112 12.54 0.28 -2.75
CA GLY A 112 13.13 1.57 -3.06
C GLY A 112 13.08 1.96 -4.54
N VAL A 113 12.65 1.06 -5.44
CA VAL A 113 12.49 1.39 -6.86
C VAL A 113 11.39 2.44 -7.03
N VAL A 114 11.68 3.48 -7.83
CA VAL A 114 10.72 4.51 -8.22
C VAL A 114 10.48 4.41 -9.72
N VAL A 115 9.22 4.29 -10.12
CA VAL A 115 8.78 4.30 -11.51
C VAL A 115 8.03 5.59 -11.78
N ASN A 116 8.40 6.27 -12.87
CA ASN A 116 7.72 7.47 -13.31
C ASN A 116 6.57 7.10 -14.25
N HIS A 117 5.40 7.67 -13.97
CA HIS A 117 4.22 7.68 -14.84
C HIS A 117 3.78 9.14 -15.03
N ASP A 118 3.12 9.46 -16.13
CA ASP A 118 2.73 10.84 -16.48
C ASP A 118 2.02 11.57 -15.34
N LYS A 119 1.13 10.86 -14.65
CA LYS A 119 0.37 11.38 -13.49
C LYS A 119 0.98 11.06 -12.13
N TYR A 120 1.75 9.97 -12.00
CA TYR A 120 2.10 9.40 -10.69
C TYR A 120 3.59 9.08 -10.56
N LYS A 121 4.14 9.28 -9.37
CA LYS A 121 5.38 8.62 -8.94
C LYS A 121 5.04 7.32 -8.20
N ILE A 122 5.55 6.19 -8.67
CA ILE A 122 5.22 4.88 -8.11
C ILE A 122 6.43 4.38 -7.31
N VAL A 123 6.31 4.33 -5.98
CA VAL A 123 7.38 3.92 -5.07
C VAL A 123 7.14 2.47 -4.65
N CYS A 124 8.12 1.61 -4.85
CA CYS A 124 8.04 0.20 -4.50
C CYS A 124 8.63 -0.07 -3.11
N SER A 125 7.96 -0.88 -2.32
CA SER A 125 8.49 -1.42 -1.07
C SER A 125 8.24 -2.92 -0.99
N TYR A 126 9.12 -3.67 -0.32
CA TYR A 126 8.69 -4.97 0.21
C TYR A 126 7.46 -4.80 1.11
N HIS A 127 6.57 -5.79 1.06
CA HIS A 127 5.38 -5.82 1.90
C HIS A 127 5.80 -5.99 3.37
N PRO A 128 5.21 -5.29 4.34
CA PRO A 128 5.50 -5.45 5.76
C PRO A 128 4.82 -6.72 6.34
N SER A 129 4.93 -7.85 5.64
CA SER A 129 4.47 -9.14 6.16
C SER A 129 5.39 -9.61 7.28
N GLN A 130 4.86 -10.40 8.21
CA GLN A 130 5.66 -10.98 9.30
C GLN A 130 6.91 -11.70 8.78
N GLN A 131 6.78 -12.44 7.66
CA GLN A 131 7.91 -13.09 7.01
C GLN A 131 9.02 -12.10 6.66
N ASN A 132 8.70 -10.97 6.02
CA ASN A 132 9.73 -9.99 5.62
C ASN A 132 10.30 -9.25 6.82
N THR A 133 9.49 -8.94 7.83
CA THR A 133 9.92 -8.15 8.99
C THR A 133 10.73 -8.98 9.99
N PHE A 134 10.37 -10.25 10.22
CA PHE A 134 11.09 -11.12 11.15
C PHE A 134 12.41 -11.63 10.58
N THR A 135 12.50 -11.82 9.27
CA THR A 135 13.75 -12.23 8.60
C THR A 135 14.71 -11.07 8.34
N GLY A 136 14.32 -9.83 8.67
CA GLY A 136 15.14 -8.63 8.40
C GLY A 136 15.17 -8.21 6.93
N LYS A 137 14.47 -8.91 6.03
CA LYS A 137 14.33 -8.52 4.61
C LYS A 137 13.71 -7.12 4.46
N LEU A 138 12.87 -6.73 5.41
CA LEU A 138 12.40 -5.35 5.57
C LEU A 138 12.62 -4.90 7.02
N THR A 139 13.40 -3.83 7.20
CA THR A 139 13.59 -3.20 8.51
C THR A 139 12.70 -1.97 8.66
N GLU A 140 12.44 -1.52 9.90
CA GLU A 140 11.68 -0.29 10.14
C GLU A 140 12.34 0.93 9.47
N LYS A 141 13.67 1.03 9.51
CA LYS A 141 14.42 2.13 8.88
C LYS A 141 14.19 2.16 7.37
N MET A 142 14.27 1.00 6.71
CA MET A 142 13.97 0.85 5.29
C MET A 142 12.54 1.27 4.98
N PHE A 143 11.57 0.79 5.76
CA PHE A 143 10.16 1.10 5.53
C PHE A 143 9.84 2.58 5.75
N ASN A 144 10.35 3.20 6.82
CA ASN A 144 10.21 4.64 7.06
C ASN A 144 10.83 5.49 5.94
N ASN A 145 11.94 5.04 5.34
CA ASN A 145 12.56 5.74 4.22
C ASN A 145 11.67 5.75 2.97
N ILE A 146 10.82 4.73 2.76
CA ILE A 146 9.84 4.73 1.65
C ILE A 146 8.87 5.90 1.78
N PHE A 147 8.33 6.13 2.98
CA PHE A 147 7.43 7.27 3.22
C PHE A 147 8.15 8.61 3.09
N LYS A 148 9.40 8.73 3.57
CA LYS A 148 10.22 9.94 3.35
C LYS A 148 10.43 10.22 1.86
N THR A 149 10.73 9.20 1.07
CA THR A 149 10.87 9.33 -0.39
C THR A 149 9.54 9.73 -1.02
N ALA A 150 8.43 9.10 -0.63
CA ALA A 150 7.11 9.44 -1.16
C ALA A 150 6.73 10.90 -0.87
N LEU A 151 6.97 11.40 0.35
CA LEU A 151 6.71 12.79 0.71
C LEU A 151 7.55 13.78 -0.10
N LYS A 152 8.83 13.47 -0.38
CA LYS A 152 9.68 14.30 -1.23
C LYS A 152 9.15 14.37 -2.66
N LEU A 153 8.64 13.25 -3.17
CA LEU A 153 8.10 13.13 -4.53
C LEU A 153 6.68 13.73 -4.69
N ALA A 154 5.97 13.93 -3.59
CA ALA A 154 4.62 14.51 -3.57
C ALA A 154 4.61 16.05 -3.59
N ARG A 155 5.76 16.69 -3.39
CA ARG A 155 5.93 18.14 -3.52
C ARG A 155 5.85 18.50 -5.00
#